data_AF-A0A258H7Q5-F1
#
_entry.id   AF-A0A258H7Q5-F1
#
_cell.length_a   1.000
_cell.length_b   1.000
_cell.length_c   1.000
_cell.angle_alpha   90.00
_cell.angle_beta   90.00
_cell.angle_gamma   90.00
#
_symmetry.space_group_name_H-M   'P 1'
#
loop_
_entity.id
_entity.type
_entity.pdbx_description
1 polymer ?
#
loop_
_entity_poly.entity_id
_entity_poly.type
_entity_poly.pdbx_seq_one_letter_code
_entity_poly.pdbx_strand_id
1 'polypeptide(L)'
;MSRDDEGLELDRSAAGWQPLLERPGYEQWWDGAAWQGRPHREPDPFSAFGPELARSLRPGPNRAAALARAGTGFTLLGFVLQTVVATGAVSIPGIDPIALTLGSLALAAVIAALTALAAVLALRAAPRLGGRAIATLALGVSIVLGLAPVLLLVAIGLAGGL
;
A
#
# COMPACT_ATOMS: atom_id res chain seq x y z
N MET A 1 -20.15 -13.77 -42.17
CA MET A 1 -18.82 -14.38 -42.37
C MET A 1 -17.82 -13.40 -41.82
N SER A 2 -17.18 -13.78 -40.71
CA SER A 2 -16.40 -12.97 -39.77
C SER A 2 -15.10 -12.43 -40.35
N ARG A 3 -14.72 -11.21 -39.94
CA ARG A 3 -13.44 -10.58 -40.28
C ARG A 3 -12.87 -9.75 -39.12
N ASP A 4 -13.08 -10.20 -37.88
CA ASP A 4 -12.66 -9.50 -36.66
C ASP A 4 -11.59 -10.28 -35.86
N ASP A 5 -10.81 -11.13 -36.52
CA ASP A 5 -9.63 -11.79 -35.95
C ASP A 5 -8.34 -11.04 -36.34
N GLU A 6 -8.35 -9.70 -36.28
CA GLU A 6 -7.11 -8.94 -36.19
C GLU A 6 -6.55 -9.19 -34.80
N GLY A 7 -5.58 -10.12 -34.76
CA GLY A 7 -4.90 -10.54 -33.55
C GLY A 7 -4.54 -9.35 -32.69
N LEU A 8 -5.05 -9.34 -31.46
CA LEU A 8 -4.48 -8.61 -30.34
C LEU A 8 -3.05 -9.12 -30.16
N GLU A 9 -2.12 -8.66 -31.00
CA GLU A 9 -0.69 -8.75 -30.73
C GLU A 9 -0.48 -7.95 -29.45
N LEU A 10 -0.46 -8.68 -28.34
CA LEU A 10 -0.08 -8.14 -27.06
C LEU A 10 1.28 -7.47 -27.24
N ASP A 11 1.34 -6.17 -27.01
CA ASP A 11 2.59 -5.44 -27.00
C ASP A 11 3.41 -5.90 -25.77
N ARG A 12 4.09 -7.03 -25.95
CA ARG A 12 4.98 -7.66 -24.98
C ARG A 12 6.34 -6.98 -24.91
N SER A 13 6.53 -5.88 -25.62
CA SER A 13 7.79 -5.13 -25.61
C SER A 13 7.99 -4.32 -24.31
N ALA A 14 6.90 -4.01 -23.60
CA ALA A 14 6.93 -3.24 -22.36
C ALA A 14 6.42 -4.02 -21.14
N ALA A 15 7.07 -3.80 -19.99
CA ALA A 15 6.66 -4.38 -18.72
C ALA A 15 5.33 -3.75 -18.24
N GLY A 16 4.37 -4.56 -17.81
CA GLY A 16 3.05 -4.07 -17.43
C GLY A 16 2.03 -5.17 -17.14
N TRP A 17 0.82 -4.76 -16.73
CA TRP A 17 -0.33 -5.66 -16.65
C TRP A 17 -0.85 -5.92 -18.06
N GLN A 18 -0.85 -7.19 -18.46
CA GLN A 18 -1.28 -7.64 -19.78
C GLN A 18 -2.36 -8.72 -19.63
N PRO A 19 -3.35 -8.79 -20.53
CA PRO A 19 -4.41 -9.80 -20.46
C PRO A 19 -3.86 -11.21 -20.74
N LEU A 20 -4.39 -12.21 -20.02
CA LEU A 20 -4.05 -13.62 -20.25
C LEU A 20 -4.96 -14.19 -21.34
N LEU A 21 -4.36 -14.59 -22.46
CA LEU A 21 -5.07 -15.28 -23.54
C LEU A 21 -5.65 -16.62 -23.07
N GLU A 22 -4.96 -17.32 -22.17
CA GLU A 22 -5.40 -18.61 -21.61
C GLU A 22 -6.59 -18.48 -20.66
N ARG A 23 -6.87 -17.27 -20.14
CA ARG A 23 -7.95 -17.02 -19.19
C ARG A 23 -8.58 -15.64 -19.43
N PRO A 24 -9.61 -15.56 -20.30
CA PRO A 24 -10.29 -14.30 -20.61
C PRO A 24 -10.81 -13.57 -19.36
N GLY A 25 -10.67 -12.25 -19.34
CA GLY A 25 -11.05 -11.39 -18.21
C GLY A 25 -10.07 -11.39 -17.04
N TYR A 26 -8.87 -11.94 -17.22
CA TYR A 26 -7.77 -11.87 -16.26
C TYR A 26 -6.54 -11.21 -16.87
N GLU A 27 -5.73 -10.59 -16.02
CA GLU A 27 -4.48 -9.91 -16.35
C GLU A 27 -3.36 -10.40 -15.42
N GLN A 28 -2.13 -10.46 -15.91
CA GLN A 28 -0.94 -10.81 -15.15
C GLN A 28 0.19 -9.86 -15.51
N TRP A 29 1.14 -9.71 -14.59
CA TRP A 29 2.31 -8.87 -14.84
C TRP A 29 3.23 -9.54 -15.84
N TRP A 30 3.54 -8.86 -16.93
CA TRP A 30 4.59 -9.19 -17.87
C TRP A 30 5.81 -8.32 -17.58
N ASP A 31 6.99 -8.90 -17.42
CA ASP A 31 8.22 -8.16 -17.14
C ASP A 31 9.04 -7.82 -18.40
N GLY A 32 8.53 -8.16 -19.59
CA GLY A 32 9.23 -8.05 -20.87
C GLY A 32 9.77 -9.39 -21.40
N ALA A 33 9.90 -10.41 -20.53
CA ALA A 33 10.43 -11.72 -20.89
C ALA A 33 9.55 -12.89 -20.42
N ALA A 34 8.92 -12.77 -19.25
CA ALA A 34 8.10 -13.80 -18.64
C ALA A 34 6.90 -13.24 -17.86
N TRP A 35 5.90 -14.09 -17.66
CA TRP A 35 4.77 -13.81 -16.78
C TRP A 35 5.19 -13.95 -15.32
N GLN A 36 4.82 -12.97 -14.50
CA GLN A 36 5.20 -12.88 -13.09
C GLN A 36 3.99 -12.76 -12.18
N GLY A 37 4.13 -13.31 -10.97
CA GLY A 37 3.14 -13.16 -9.91
C GLY A 37 1.84 -13.91 -10.18
N ARG A 38 0.76 -13.50 -9.50
CA ARG A 38 -0.57 -14.12 -9.64
C ARG A 38 -1.41 -13.36 -10.67
N PRO A 39 -2.23 -14.06 -11.48
CA PRO A 39 -3.21 -13.41 -12.33
C PRO A 39 -4.32 -12.78 -11.47
N HIS A 40 -4.77 -11.60 -11.89
CA HIS A 40 -5.85 -10.84 -11.28
C HIS A 40 -6.99 -10.69 -12.28
N ARG A 41 -8.23 -10.62 -11.79
CA ARG A 41 -9.37 -10.29 -12.66
C ARG A 41 -9.18 -8.88 -13.20
N GLU A 42 -9.50 -8.66 -14.47
CA GLU A 42 -9.52 -7.33 -15.06
C GLU A 42 -10.42 -6.40 -14.22
N PRO A 43 -10.04 -5.12 -13.99
CA PRO A 43 -10.89 -4.21 -13.24
C PRO A 43 -12.26 -4.07 -13.91
N ASP A 44 -13.30 -4.04 -13.11
CA ASP A 44 -14.65 -3.77 -13.60
C ASP A 44 -14.70 -2.35 -14.18
N PRO A 45 -15.13 -2.14 -15.44
CA PRO A 45 -15.28 -0.81 -16.02
C PRO A 45 -16.29 0.07 -15.27
N PHE A 46 -17.19 -0.52 -14.47
CA PHE A 46 -18.18 0.19 -13.65
C PHE A 46 -17.74 0.38 -12.19
N SER A 47 -16.50 0.04 -11.86
CA SER A 47 -15.90 0.30 -10.54
C SER A 47 -15.86 1.79 -10.21
N ALA A 48 -15.97 2.13 -8.91
CA ALA A 48 -15.81 3.50 -8.40
C ALA A 48 -14.43 4.13 -8.76
N PHE A 49 -13.44 3.29 -9.03
CA PHE A 49 -12.14 3.69 -9.57
C PHE A 49 -12.02 3.17 -11.01
N GLY A 50 -11.64 4.05 -11.94
CA GLY A 50 -11.41 3.66 -13.33
C GLY A 50 -10.38 2.54 -13.48
N PRO A 51 -10.44 1.73 -14.55
CA PRO A 51 -9.59 0.54 -14.71
C PRO A 51 -8.09 0.83 -14.63
N GLU A 52 -7.64 1.97 -15.14
CA GLU A 52 -6.23 2.39 -15.09
C GLU A 52 -5.73 2.62 -13.66
N LEU A 53 -6.54 3.29 -12.83
CA LEU A 53 -6.22 3.53 -11.44
C LEU A 53 -6.25 2.22 -10.63
N ALA A 54 -7.24 1.38 -10.88
CA ALA A 54 -7.33 0.07 -10.25
C ALA A 54 -6.12 -0.83 -10.58
N ARG A 55 -5.61 -0.77 -11.82
CA ARG A 55 -4.38 -1.48 -12.22
C ARG A 55 -3.12 -0.88 -11.59
N SER A 56 -2.99 0.45 -11.58
CA SER A 56 -1.79 1.11 -11.06
C SER A 56 -1.60 0.91 -9.55
N LEU A 57 -2.70 0.77 -8.80
CA LEU A 57 -2.68 0.46 -7.36
C LEU A 57 -2.36 -1.01 -7.04
N ARG A 58 -2.24 -1.88 -8.04
CA ARG A 58 -1.81 -3.26 -7.80
C ARG A 58 -0.31 -3.30 -7.54
N PRO A 59 0.15 -4.03 -6.51
CA PRO A 59 1.56 -4.14 -6.20
C PRO A 59 2.36 -4.92 -7.26
N GLY A 60 1.72 -5.67 -8.16
CA GLY A 60 2.42 -6.55 -9.10
C GLY A 60 3.19 -7.66 -8.37
N PRO A 61 4.26 -8.21 -8.96
CA PRO A 61 5.18 -9.13 -8.28
C PRO A 61 6.03 -8.48 -7.19
N ASN A 62 5.96 -7.16 -7.01
CA ASN A 62 6.76 -6.42 -6.03
C ASN A 62 6.28 -6.70 -4.59
N ARG A 63 6.99 -7.58 -3.88
CA ARG A 63 6.69 -7.93 -2.47
C ARG A 63 6.76 -6.73 -1.54
N ALA A 64 7.70 -5.80 -1.78
CA ALA A 64 7.81 -4.59 -0.98
C ALA A 64 6.60 -3.66 -1.20
N ALA A 65 6.07 -3.59 -2.42
CA ALA A 65 4.83 -2.84 -2.70
C ALA A 65 3.61 -3.50 -2.03
N ALA A 66 3.56 -4.83 -1.98
CA ALA A 66 2.51 -5.54 -1.25
C ALA A 66 2.59 -5.27 0.26
N LEU A 67 3.80 -5.26 0.82
CA LEU A 67 4.02 -4.91 2.22
C LEU A 67 3.65 -3.45 2.51
N ALA A 68 4.03 -2.52 1.62
CA ALA A 68 3.68 -1.10 1.74
C ALA A 68 2.16 -0.87 1.68
N ARG A 69 1.45 -1.64 0.84
CA ARG A 69 -0.02 -1.65 0.78
C ARG A 69 -0.64 -2.14 2.10
N ALA A 70 -0.13 -3.23 2.65
CA ALA A 70 -0.60 -3.74 3.95
C ALA A 70 -0.31 -2.72 5.06
N GLY A 71 0.90 -2.15 5.07
CA GLY A 71 1.33 -1.08 5.97
C GLY A 71 0.40 0.12 5.94
N THR A 72 -0.02 0.56 4.74
CA THR A 72 -1.02 1.63 4.56
C THR A 72 -2.33 1.30 5.30
N GLY A 73 -2.83 0.08 5.17
CA GLY A 73 -4.02 -0.38 5.91
C GLY A 73 -3.82 -0.35 7.42
N PHE A 74 -2.66 -0.78 7.92
CA PHE A 74 -2.33 -0.71 9.34
C PHE A 74 -2.17 0.73 9.84
N THR A 75 -1.61 1.63 9.05
CA THR A 75 -1.51 3.06 9.40
C THR A 75 -2.89 3.69 9.53
N LEU A 76 -3.81 3.40 8.61
CA LEU A 76 -5.19 3.89 8.68
C LEU A 76 -5.92 3.34 9.91
N LEU A 77 -5.79 2.04 10.17
CA LEU A 77 -6.38 1.41 11.35
C LEU A 77 -5.79 2.00 12.65
N GLY A 78 -4.47 2.18 12.69
CA GLY A 78 -3.77 2.79 13.83
C GLY A 78 -4.23 4.22 14.09
N PHE A 79 -4.44 5.02 13.03
CA PHE A 79 -4.96 6.38 13.14
C PHE A 79 -6.39 6.40 13.72
N VAL A 80 -7.27 5.52 13.24
CA VAL A 80 -8.63 5.38 13.79
C VAL A 80 -8.58 4.97 15.25
N LEU A 81 -7.74 3.98 15.60
CA LEU A 81 -7.60 3.52 16.98
C LEU A 81 -7.06 4.62 17.89
N GLN A 82 -6.07 5.39 17.45
CA GLN A 82 -5.55 6.56 18.19
C GLN A 82 -6.63 7.61 18.43
N THR A 83 -7.47 7.88 17.42
CA THR A 83 -8.59 8.82 17.57
C THR A 83 -9.56 8.34 18.65
N VAL A 84 -9.84 7.03 18.70
CA VAL A 84 -10.72 6.42 19.72
C VAL A 84 -10.08 6.42 21.12
N VAL A 85 -8.77 6.20 21.22
CA VAL A 85 -8.06 6.28 22.52
C VAL A 85 -8.02 7.72 23.01
N ALA A 86 -7.77 8.69 22.12
CA ALA A 86 -7.69 10.11 22.47
C ALA A 86 -9.02 10.70 22.96
N THR A 87 -10.17 10.15 22.55
CA THR A 87 -11.48 10.57 23.07
C THR A 87 -11.78 10.02 24.48
N GLY A 88 -10.91 9.17 25.03
CA GLY A 88 -11.13 8.53 26.33
C GLY A 88 -12.21 7.44 26.31
N ALA A 89 -12.67 7.04 25.11
CA ALA A 89 -13.70 6.02 24.95
C ALA A 89 -13.22 4.60 25.27
N VAL A 90 -11.90 4.38 25.31
CA VAL A 90 -11.27 3.10 25.60
C VAL A 90 -10.40 3.23 26.85
N SER A 91 -10.75 2.49 27.89
CA SER A 91 -9.93 2.30 29.09
C SER A 91 -9.69 0.80 29.30
N ILE A 92 -8.45 0.45 29.65
CA ILE A 92 -8.08 -0.93 29.96
C ILE A 92 -7.83 -0.98 31.48
N PRO A 93 -8.59 -1.79 32.24
CA PRO A 93 -8.40 -1.90 33.69
C PRO A 93 -6.94 -2.28 34.02
N GLY A 94 -6.33 -1.53 34.93
CA GLY A 94 -4.95 -1.78 35.38
C GLY A 94 -3.84 -1.20 34.50
N ILE A 95 -4.16 -0.48 33.41
CA ILE A 95 -3.17 0.23 32.59
C ILE A 95 -3.33 1.73 32.77
N ASP A 96 -2.22 2.42 33.06
CA ASP A 96 -2.16 3.88 33.11
C ASP A 96 -2.52 4.48 31.73
N PRO A 97 -3.51 5.39 31.65
CA PRO A 97 -3.90 6.06 30.40
C PRO A 97 -2.74 6.74 29.67
N ILE A 98 -1.77 7.29 30.41
CA ILE A 98 -0.60 7.94 29.81
C ILE A 98 0.29 6.88 29.14
N ALA A 99 0.60 5.78 29.84
CA ALA A 99 1.36 4.67 29.28
C ALA A 99 0.67 4.05 28.05
N LEU A 100 -0.66 3.90 28.08
CA LEU A 100 -1.44 3.40 26.94
C LEU A 100 -1.30 4.32 25.73
N THR A 101 -1.38 5.64 25.95
CA THR A 101 -1.24 6.65 24.89
C THR A 101 0.16 6.61 24.29
N LEU A 102 1.21 6.62 25.12
CA LEU A 102 2.60 6.54 24.67
C LEU A 102 2.89 5.25 23.91
N GLY A 103 2.41 4.10 24.40
CA GLY A 103 2.54 2.81 23.71
C GLY A 103 1.86 2.82 22.34
N SER A 104 0.67 3.41 22.24
CA SER A 104 -0.06 3.54 20.96
C SER A 104 0.65 4.46 19.96
N LEU A 105 1.26 5.55 20.44
CA LEU A 105 2.06 6.46 19.62
C LEU A 105 3.32 5.77 19.11
N ALA A 106 4.04 5.06 19.99
CA ALA A 106 5.24 4.32 19.63
C ALA A 106 4.94 3.25 18.58
N LEU A 107 3.86 2.48 18.76
CA LEU A 107 3.46 1.46 17.79
C LEU A 107 3.10 2.07 16.43
N ALA A 108 2.36 3.17 16.41
CA ALA A 108 2.00 3.86 15.17
C ALA A 108 3.24 4.41 14.45
N ALA A 109 4.19 5.00 15.18
CA ALA A 109 5.47 5.47 14.65
C ALA A 109 6.27 4.34 13.99
N VAL A 110 6.34 3.17 14.65
CA VAL A 110 7.02 1.98 14.10
C VAL A 110 6.34 1.49 12.82
N ILE A 111 5.00 1.38 12.81
CA ILE A 111 4.24 0.97 11.62
C ILE A 111 4.47 1.94 10.47
N ALA A 112 4.44 3.25 10.72
CA ALA A 112 4.70 4.27 9.72
C ALA A 112 6.12 4.14 9.14
N ALA A 113 7.13 3.98 10.00
CA ALA A 113 8.52 3.83 9.59
C ALA A 113 8.74 2.57 8.73
N LEU A 114 8.18 1.42 9.14
CA LEU A 114 8.23 0.19 8.36
C LEU A 114 7.51 0.34 7.01
N THR A 115 6.37 1.04 6.98
CA THR A 115 5.63 1.32 5.75
C THR A 115 6.42 2.23 4.82
N ALA A 116 7.08 3.27 5.33
CA ALA A 116 7.95 4.13 4.56
C ALA A 116 9.15 3.37 3.98
N LEU A 117 9.81 2.52 4.79
CA LEU A 117 10.91 1.69 4.34
C LEU A 117 10.46 0.74 3.21
N ALA A 118 9.34 0.04 3.41
CA ALA A 118 8.76 -0.83 2.39
C ALA A 118 8.42 -0.06 1.11
N ALA A 119 7.84 1.14 1.23
CA ALA A 119 7.51 1.99 0.09
C ALA A 119 8.75 2.45 -0.68
N VAL A 120 9.83 2.85 0.01
CA VAL A 120 11.10 3.25 -0.62
C VAL A 120 11.73 2.07 -1.35
N LEU A 121 11.78 0.89 -0.72
CA LEU A 121 12.27 -0.34 -1.36
C LEU A 121 11.42 -0.72 -2.58
N ALA A 122 10.10 -0.56 -2.48
CA ALA A 122 9.18 -0.82 -3.57
C ALA A 122 9.40 0.13 -4.75
N LEU A 123 9.60 1.43 -4.51
CA LEU A 123 9.87 2.42 -5.56
C LEU A 123 11.16 2.14 -6.31
N ARG A 124 12.20 1.66 -5.63
CA ARG A 124 13.46 1.24 -6.28
C ARG A 124 13.27 0.04 -7.20
N ALA A 125 12.41 -0.90 -6.82
CA ALA A 125 12.13 -2.10 -7.61
C ALA A 125 11.02 -1.91 -8.66
N ALA A 126 10.27 -0.80 -8.59
CA ALA A 126 9.08 -0.57 -9.40
C ALA A 126 9.30 -0.56 -10.93
N PRO A 127 10.43 -0.09 -11.49
CA PRO A 127 10.65 -0.16 -12.93
C PRO A 127 10.66 -1.59 -13.49
N ARG A 128 11.01 -2.59 -12.67
CA ARG A 128 11.08 -4.00 -13.08
C ARG A 128 9.86 -4.80 -12.64
N LEU A 129 9.36 -4.53 -11.43
CA LEU A 129 8.35 -5.34 -10.76
C LEU A 129 6.96 -4.67 -10.70
N GLY A 130 6.83 -3.44 -11.17
CA GLY A 130 5.59 -2.67 -11.05
C GLY A 130 5.31 -2.17 -9.63
N GLY A 131 4.07 -1.72 -9.40
CA GLY A 131 3.62 -1.24 -8.09
C GLY A 131 4.10 0.16 -7.72
N ARG A 132 4.50 0.99 -8.69
CA ARG A 132 4.95 2.37 -8.44
C ARG A 132 3.89 3.22 -7.75
N ALA A 133 2.65 3.23 -8.26
CA ALA A 133 1.61 4.10 -7.73
C ALA A 133 1.22 3.72 -6.29
N ILE A 134 1.08 2.42 -5.98
CA ILE A 134 0.80 1.99 -4.60
C ILE A 134 1.96 2.30 -3.65
N ALA A 135 3.20 2.20 -4.11
CA ALA A 135 4.36 2.57 -3.30
C ALA A 135 4.43 4.08 -3.04
N THR A 136 4.13 4.91 -4.04
CA THR A 136 4.03 6.37 -3.88
C THR A 136 2.90 6.74 -2.92
N LEU A 137 1.73 6.12 -3.06
CA LEU A 137 0.60 6.33 -2.16
C LEU A 137 0.94 5.92 -0.73
N ALA A 138 1.55 4.76 -0.54
CA ALA A 138 1.96 4.27 0.78
C ALA A 138 2.99 5.19 1.44
N LEU A 139 3.94 5.72 0.67
CA LEU A 139 4.90 6.70 1.16
C LEU A 139 4.20 8.00 1.58
N GLY A 140 3.27 8.50 0.76
CA GLY A 140 2.48 9.69 1.07
C GLY A 140 1.67 9.51 2.35
N VAL A 141 0.95 8.39 2.50
CA VAL A 141 0.18 8.08 3.72
C VAL A 141 1.09 7.98 4.94
N SER A 142 2.22 7.30 4.83
CA SER A 142 3.19 7.18 5.92
C SER A 142 3.74 8.54 6.35
N ILE A 143 4.02 9.45 5.42
CA ILE A 143 4.47 10.81 5.76
C ILE A 143 3.33 11.60 6.41
N VAL A 144 2.15 11.65 5.79
CA VAL A 144 1.04 12.50 6.26
C VAL A 144 0.52 12.05 7.63
N LEU A 145 0.29 10.75 7.82
CA LEU A 145 -0.30 10.22 9.05
C LEU A 145 0.74 9.74 10.06
N GLY A 146 1.91 9.29 9.59
CA GLY A 146 2.95 8.73 10.45
C GLY A 146 3.93 9.75 11.01
N LEU A 147 4.07 10.94 10.40
CA LEU A 147 4.97 11.97 10.92
C LEU A 147 4.43 12.59 12.21
N ALA A 148 3.12 12.78 12.33
CA ALA A 148 2.48 13.36 13.51
C ALA A 148 2.81 12.62 14.83
N PRO A 149 2.62 11.29 14.96
CA PRO A 149 2.97 10.58 16.18
C PRO A 149 4.48 10.58 16.47
N VAL A 150 5.33 10.56 15.44
CA VAL A 150 6.79 10.66 15.61
C VAL A 150 7.16 12.02 16.20
N LEU A 151 6.63 13.11 15.64
CA LEU A 151 6.89 14.47 16.12
C LEU A 151 6.38 14.66 17.56
N LEU A 152 5.22 14.10 17.88
CA LEU A 152 4.66 14.17 19.23
C LEU A 152 5.54 13.43 20.24
N LEU A 153 6.02 12.23 19.91
CA LEU A 153 6.96 11.48 20.76
C LEU A 153 8.27 12.24 20.98
N VAL A 154 8.82 12.86 19.91
CA VAL A 154 10.02 13.69 20.00
C VAL A 154 9.78 14.90 20.91
N ALA A 155 8.64 15.57 20.77
CA ALA A 155 8.28 16.71 21.61
C ALA A 155 8.16 16.32 23.09
N ILE A 156 7.51 15.18 23.39
CA ILE A 156 7.38 14.65 24.75
C ILE A 156 8.77 14.33 25.34
N GLY A 157 9.64 13.69 24.56
CA GLY A 157 11.01 13.37 24.98
C GLY A 157 11.84 14.63 25.26
N LEU A 158 11.73 15.66 24.42
CA LEU A 158 12.43 16.94 24.61
C LEU A 158 11.90 17.75 25.78
N ALA A 159 10.60 17.61 26.12
CA ALA A 159 9.97 18.27 27.26
C ALA A 159 10.35 17.63 28.62
N GLY A 160 11.15 16.56 28.63
CA GLY A 160 11.56 15.86 29.86
C GLY A 160 10.53 14.86 30.39
N GLY A 161 9.62 14.38 29.52
CA GLY A 161 8.54 13.45 29.87
C GLY A 161 8.94 11.97 29.98
N LEU A 162 10.22 11.65 30.21
CA LEU A 162 10.72 10.29 30.44
C LEU A 162 11.63 10.24 31.67
#